data_AF-A0A072TYT1-F1
#
_entry.id   AF-A0A072TYT1-F1
#
_cell.length_a   1.000
_cell.length_b   1.000
_cell.length_c   1.000
_cell.angle_alpha   90.00
_cell.angle_beta   90.00
_cell.angle_gamma   90.00
#
_symmetry.space_group_name_H-M   'P 1'
#
loop_
_entity.id
_entity.type
_entity.pdbx_description
1 polymer ?
#
loop_
_entity_poly.entity_id
_entity_poly.type
_entity_poly.pdbx_seq_one_letter_code
_entity_poly.pdbx_strand_id
1 'polypeptide(L)'
;MLDINLFRVEKGHNPEIIRESQRRRGASIEVVDEVINLDKEWRKHQFELKNLRKEFNKINTEVSKLKRGGEDAAEFISKSKEIKKKVAVKEVEAQETVNLLNSKLETIGNLVHDSVPISNDDVEQFCITTPNDNDSWDKHEEMLKKAEHFYEALNIPYQIVSIVSGALNSAAAKKYHDYQARKLEIRYGQTKKSSELLKQYVHLLNSTLTATQRTICCILENNQKEDGVVILKVLRPFMGGKTFLPFKNQPNKEAKGALKHVQFNRAGHVPFNRVGHILIKFNYEFHWKEECSLENWD
;
A
#
# COMPACT_ATOMS: atom_id res chain seq x y z
N MET A 1 1.99 -12.35 0.71
CA MET A 1 2.69 -12.50 -0.57
C MET A 1 1.87 -13.40 -1.47
N LEU A 2 1.74 -13.10 -2.77
CA LEU A 2 1.06 -13.97 -3.73
C LEU A 2 1.86 -15.27 -3.95
N ASP A 3 1.18 -16.35 -4.35
CA ASP A 3 1.87 -17.58 -4.76
C ASP A 3 2.68 -17.34 -6.04
N ILE A 4 3.97 -17.69 -6.01
CA ILE A 4 4.88 -17.58 -7.15
C ILE A 4 4.39 -18.35 -8.39
N ASN A 5 3.59 -19.39 -8.22
CA ASN A 5 3.02 -20.13 -9.35
C ASN A 5 2.09 -19.27 -10.20
N LEU A 6 1.43 -18.26 -9.62
CA LEU A 6 0.57 -17.33 -10.37
C LEU A 6 1.35 -16.54 -11.43
N PHE A 7 2.67 -16.38 -11.25
CA PHE A 7 3.56 -15.68 -12.17
C PHE A 7 4.12 -16.59 -13.28
N ARG A 8 3.87 -17.90 -13.21
CA ARG A 8 4.45 -18.91 -14.12
C ARG A 8 3.46 -19.33 -15.19
N VAL A 9 3.71 -18.90 -16.43
CA VAL A 9 2.88 -19.25 -17.60
C VAL A 9 2.90 -20.75 -17.85
N GLU A 10 4.04 -21.41 -17.66
CA GLU A 10 4.20 -22.86 -17.83
C GLU A 10 3.43 -23.69 -16.80
N LYS A 11 2.91 -23.08 -15.74
CA LYS A 11 2.02 -23.71 -14.75
C LYS A 11 0.53 -23.51 -15.08
N GLY A 12 0.21 -22.87 -16.22
CA GLY A 12 -1.16 -22.62 -16.66
C GLY A 12 -1.79 -21.35 -16.09
N HIS A 13 -0.99 -20.46 -15.50
CA HIS A 13 -1.45 -19.19 -14.95
C HIS A 13 -1.19 -18.02 -15.90
N ASN A 14 -1.92 -16.92 -15.70
CA ASN A 14 -1.80 -15.72 -16.52
C ASN A 14 -1.28 -14.52 -15.67
N PRO A 15 0.01 -14.16 -15.79
CA PRO A 15 0.58 -13.02 -15.08
C PRO A 15 -0.06 -11.67 -15.44
N GLU A 16 -0.78 -11.56 -16.57
CA GLU A 16 -1.51 -10.34 -16.92
C GLU A 16 -2.57 -9.96 -15.89
N ILE A 17 -3.16 -10.93 -15.20
CA ILE A 17 -4.12 -10.67 -14.12
C ILE A 17 -3.44 -9.91 -12.97
N ILE A 18 -2.18 -10.22 -12.68
CA ILE A 18 -1.38 -9.55 -11.66
C ILE A 18 -0.99 -8.15 -12.14
N ARG A 19 -0.61 -8.00 -13.43
CA ARG A 19 -0.31 -6.68 -14.02
C ARG A 19 -1.52 -5.75 -14.01
N GLU A 20 -2.70 -6.26 -14.39
CA GLU A 20 -3.94 -5.49 -14.32
C GLU A 20 -4.28 -5.12 -12.88
N SER A 21 -4.14 -6.05 -11.94
CA SER A 21 -4.32 -5.74 -10.51
C SER A 21 -3.35 -4.66 -10.00
N GLN A 22 -2.10 -4.62 -10.48
CA GLN A 22 -1.15 -3.56 -10.14
C GLN A 22 -1.55 -2.22 -10.77
N ARG A 23 -2.01 -2.22 -12.03
CA ARG A 23 -2.52 -1.04 -12.73
C ARG A 23 -3.72 -0.43 -11.99
N ARG A 24 -4.67 -1.27 -11.56
CA ARG A 24 -5.84 -0.86 -10.76
C ARG A 24 -5.47 -0.25 -9.41
N ARG A 25 -4.27 -0.55 -8.89
CA ARG A 25 -3.73 0.01 -7.63
C ARG A 25 -2.86 1.26 -7.85
N GLY A 26 -2.63 1.68 -9.10
CA GLY A 26 -1.64 2.72 -9.43
C GLY A 26 -0.20 2.31 -9.10
N ALA A 27 0.07 1.00 -8.99
CA ALA A 27 1.38 0.46 -8.66
C ALA A 27 2.17 0.10 -9.92
N SER A 28 3.51 0.03 -9.78
CA SER A 28 4.42 -0.35 -10.86
C SER A 28 4.11 -1.77 -11.36
N ILE A 29 3.96 -1.89 -12.69
CA ILE A 29 3.76 -3.16 -13.39
C ILE A 29 5.10 -3.87 -13.65
N GLU A 30 6.19 -3.09 -13.69
CA GLU A 30 7.55 -3.55 -13.99
C GLU A 30 8.04 -4.55 -12.93
N VAL A 31 7.59 -4.39 -11.68
CA VAL A 31 7.90 -5.33 -10.59
C VAL A 31 7.40 -6.75 -10.90
N VAL A 32 6.30 -6.90 -11.65
CA VAL A 32 5.80 -8.23 -12.06
C VAL A 32 6.80 -8.90 -13.01
N ASP A 33 7.37 -8.15 -13.95
CA ASP A 33 8.36 -8.68 -14.90
C ASP A 33 9.70 -8.96 -14.21
N GLU A 34 10.12 -8.12 -13.25
CA GLU A 34 11.28 -8.37 -12.41
C GLU A 34 11.13 -9.70 -11.64
N VAL A 35 9.98 -9.95 -11.02
CA VAL A 35 9.68 -11.20 -10.31
C VAL A 35 9.74 -12.40 -11.25
N ILE A 36 9.16 -12.31 -12.46
CA ILE A 36 9.20 -13.39 -13.46
C ILE A 36 10.65 -13.70 -13.87
N ASN A 37 11.48 -12.68 -14.05
CA ASN A 37 12.87 -12.86 -14.44
C ASN A 37 13.70 -13.46 -13.31
N LEU A 38 13.56 -12.96 -12.09
CA LEU A 38 14.23 -13.50 -10.90
C LEU A 38 13.83 -14.97 -10.63
N ASP A 39 12.56 -15.33 -10.84
CA ASP A 39 12.11 -16.73 -10.74
C ASP A 39 12.78 -17.64 -11.79
N LYS A 40 12.93 -17.15 -13.03
CA LYS A 40 13.64 -17.89 -14.10
C LYS A 40 15.12 -18.10 -13.74
N GLU A 41 15.78 -17.05 -13.27
CA GLU A 41 17.17 -17.11 -12.83
C GLU A 41 17.34 -18.07 -11.65
N TRP A 42 16.50 -17.95 -10.62
CA TRP A 42 16.53 -18.84 -9.47
C TRP A 42 16.34 -20.31 -9.89
N ARG A 43 15.38 -20.61 -10.77
CA ARG A 43 15.19 -21.98 -11.30
C ARG A 43 16.39 -22.48 -12.09
N LYS A 44 17.05 -21.62 -12.85
CA LYS A 44 18.30 -21.95 -13.55
C LYS A 44 19.41 -22.29 -12.55
N HIS A 45 19.61 -21.46 -11.52
CA HIS A 45 20.57 -21.75 -10.45
C HIS A 45 20.26 -23.06 -9.72
N GLN A 46 18.99 -23.34 -9.44
CA GLN A 46 18.56 -24.60 -8.82
C GLN A 46 18.85 -25.82 -9.71
N PHE A 47 18.64 -25.70 -11.02
CA PHE A 47 18.96 -26.77 -11.96
C PHE A 47 20.47 -27.01 -12.07
N GLU A 48 21.27 -25.96 -12.18
CA GLU A 48 22.73 -26.04 -12.18
C GLU A 48 23.26 -26.66 -10.88
N LEU A 49 22.74 -26.22 -9.73
CA LEU A 49 23.09 -26.77 -8.41
C LEU A 49 22.76 -28.27 -8.32
N LYS A 50 21.59 -28.69 -8.83
CA LYS A 50 21.20 -30.11 -8.89
C LYS A 50 22.16 -30.93 -9.74
N ASN A 51 22.58 -30.41 -10.89
CA ASN A 51 23.55 -31.08 -11.76
C ASN A 51 24.93 -31.20 -11.10
N LEU A 52 25.44 -30.12 -10.51
CA LEU A 52 26.71 -30.12 -9.79
C LEU A 52 26.71 -31.09 -8.61
N ARG A 53 25.61 -31.17 -7.84
CA ARG A 53 25.46 -32.14 -6.75
C ARG A 53 25.45 -33.58 -7.27
N LYS A 54 24.79 -33.84 -8.41
CA LYS A 54 24.78 -35.16 -9.06
C LYS A 54 26.19 -35.56 -9.51
N GLU A 55 26.92 -34.65 -10.13
CA GLU A 55 28.32 -34.87 -10.55
C GLU A 55 29.24 -35.10 -9.34
N PHE A 56 29.12 -34.29 -8.30
CA PHE A 56 29.88 -34.44 -7.05
C PHE A 56 29.68 -35.84 -6.43
N ASN A 57 28.42 -36.30 -6.33
CA ASN A 57 28.09 -37.60 -5.77
C ASN A 57 28.63 -38.74 -6.64
N LYS A 58 28.58 -38.60 -7.97
CA LYS A 58 29.17 -39.57 -8.91
C LYS A 58 30.68 -39.68 -8.70
N ILE A 59 31.40 -38.55 -8.67
CA ILE A 59 32.86 -38.53 -8.44
C ILE A 59 33.22 -39.12 -7.08
N ASN A 60 32.50 -38.77 -6.01
CA ASN A 60 32.79 -39.33 -4.68
C ASN A 60 32.55 -40.84 -4.61
N THR A 61 31.59 -41.36 -5.38
CA THR A 61 31.37 -42.80 -5.51
C THR A 61 32.57 -43.48 -6.18
N GLU A 62 33.10 -42.90 -7.26
CA GLU A 62 34.30 -43.41 -7.95
C GLU A 62 35.56 -43.31 -7.09
N VAL A 63 35.77 -42.20 -6.36
CA VAL A 63 36.87 -42.06 -5.38
C VAL A 63 36.81 -43.16 -4.33
N SER A 64 35.62 -43.50 -3.86
CA SER A 64 35.42 -44.55 -2.85
C SER A 64 35.65 -45.95 -3.42
N LYS A 65 35.48 -46.16 -4.73
CA LYS A 65 35.82 -47.43 -5.41
C LYS A 65 37.33 -47.56 -5.59
N LEU A 66 37.99 -46.54 -6.14
CA LEU A 66 39.44 -46.53 -6.36
C LEU A 66 40.24 -46.74 -5.06
N LYS A 67 39.84 -46.04 -3.98
CA LYS A 67 40.46 -46.23 -2.65
C LYS A 67 40.31 -47.64 -2.08
N ARG A 68 39.22 -48.35 -2.40
CA ARG A 68 39.02 -49.74 -1.98
C ARG A 68 39.80 -50.72 -2.86
N GLY A 69 39.99 -50.40 -4.14
CA GLY A 69 40.80 -51.18 -5.08
C GLY A 69 42.31 -50.99 -4.93
N GLY A 70 42.75 -50.01 -4.14
CA GLY A 70 44.18 -49.67 -3.97
C GLY A 70 44.77 -48.88 -5.14
N GLU A 71 43.92 -48.31 -6.00
CA GLU A 71 44.31 -47.52 -7.17
C GLU A 71 44.51 -46.02 -6.82
N ASP A 72 45.26 -45.30 -7.66
CA ASP A 72 45.46 -43.85 -7.47
C ASP A 72 44.16 -43.07 -7.75
N ALA A 73 43.72 -42.29 -6.75
CA ALA A 73 42.53 -41.46 -6.81
C ALA A 73 42.84 -39.95 -6.76
N ALA A 74 44.11 -39.53 -6.85
CA ALA A 74 44.52 -38.15 -6.67
C ALA A 74 43.79 -37.17 -7.62
N GLU A 75 43.63 -37.53 -8.88
CA GLU A 75 42.94 -36.71 -9.89
C GLU A 75 41.45 -36.52 -9.55
N PHE A 76 40.76 -37.60 -9.19
CA PHE A 76 39.35 -37.55 -8.81
C PHE A 76 39.11 -36.79 -7.49
N ILE A 77 40.06 -36.87 -6.55
CA ILE A 77 40.03 -36.08 -5.31
C ILE A 77 40.16 -34.58 -5.62
N SER A 78 41.02 -34.20 -6.57
CA SER A 78 41.15 -32.81 -7.02
C SER A 78 39.86 -32.30 -7.66
N LYS A 79 39.29 -33.08 -8.60
CA LYS A 79 38.00 -32.77 -9.24
C LYS A 79 36.85 -32.66 -8.23
N SER A 80 36.79 -33.54 -7.24
CA SER A 80 35.79 -33.49 -6.15
C SER A 80 35.89 -32.19 -5.35
N LYS A 81 37.10 -31.75 -5.01
CA LYS A 81 37.33 -30.46 -4.33
C LYS A 81 36.89 -29.27 -5.19
N GLU A 82 37.16 -29.31 -6.49
CA GLU A 82 36.75 -28.23 -7.41
C GLU A 82 35.23 -28.14 -7.55
N ILE A 83 34.54 -29.26 -7.76
CA ILE A 83 33.07 -29.27 -7.83
C ILE A 83 32.46 -28.82 -6.50
N LYS A 84 33.03 -29.23 -5.35
CA LYS A 84 32.56 -28.77 -4.04
C LYS A 84 32.61 -27.25 -3.91
N LYS A 85 33.66 -26.60 -4.43
CA LYS A 85 33.75 -25.13 -4.48
C LYS A 85 32.66 -24.52 -5.38
N LYS A 86 32.43 -25.09 -6.57
CA LYS A 86 31.37 -24.64 -7.49
C LYS A 86 29.98 -24.78 -6.89
N VAL A 87 29.70 -25.87 -6.16
CA VAL A 87 28.45 -26.08 -5.42
C VAL A 87 28.24 -24.99 -4.38
N ALA A 88 29.27 -24.68 -3.58
CA ALA A 88 29.17 -23.65 -2.54
C ALA A 88 28.87 -22.26 -3.12
N VAL A 89 29.53 -21.88 -4.22
CA VAL A 89 29.28 -20.60 -4.90
C VAL A 89 27.85 -20.56 -5.46
N LYS A 90 27.41 -21.60 -6.16
CA LYS A 90 26.06 -21.65 -6.75
C LYS A 90 24.94 -21.68 -5.70
N GLU A 91 25.21 -22.25 -4.53
CA GLU A 91 24.25 -22.26 -3.41
C GLU A 91 24.05 -20.85 -2.83
N VAL A 92 25.12 -20.05 -2.74
CA VAL A 92 25.02 -18.64 -2.35
C VAL A 92 24.27 -17.84 -3.40
N GLU A 93 24.62 -17.97 -4.69
CA GLU A 93 23.91 -17.28 -5.79
C GLU A 93 22.41 -17.60 -5.76
N ALA A 94 22.05 -18.89 -5.64
CA ALA A 94 20.65 -19.31 -5.58
C ALA A 94 19.90 -18.71 -4.37
N GLN A 95 20.57 -18.60 -3.22
CA GLN A 95 20.00 -18.02 -2.00
C GLN A 95 19.80 -16.51 -2.13
N GLU A 96 20.77 -15.80 -2.70
CA GLU A 96 20.67 -14.36 -2.93
C GLU A 96 19.55 -14.02 -3.91
N THR A 97 19.44 -14.77 -5.03
CA THR A 97 18.35 -14.59 -6.00
C THR A 97 16.98 -14.81 -5.35
N VAL A 98 16.82 -15.83 -4.50
CA VAL A 98 15.54 -16.09 -3.83
C VAL A 98 15.19 -15.03 -2.80
N ASN A 99 16.19 -14.49 -2.09
CA ASN A 99 15.97 -13.40 -1.13
C ASN A 99 15.49 -12.13 -1.84
N LEU A 100 16.12 -11.79 -2.97
CA LEU A 100 15.70 -10.66 -3.80
C LEU A 100 14.31 -10.87 -4.41
N LEU A 101 14.03 -12.09 -4.90
CA LEU A 101 12.71 -12.49 -5.40
C LEU A 101 11.63 -12.30 -4.32
N ASN A 102 11.84 -12.80 -3.11
CA ASN A 102 10.90 -12.68 -2.00
C ASN A 102 10.69 -11.21 -1.61
N SER A 103 11.77 -10.42 -1.55
CA SER A 103 11.66 -8.98 -1.27
C SER A 103 10.78 -8.25 -2.30
N LYS A 104 10.90 -8.60 -3.58
CA LYS A 104 10.06 -8.02 -4.65
C LYS A 104 8.62 -8.53 -4.59
N LEU A 105 8.42 -9.82 -4.37
CA LEU A 105 7.08 -10.42 -4.22
C LEU A 105 6.30 -9.83 -3.05
N GLU A 106 6.96 -9.46 -1.95
CA GLU A 106 6.33 -8.82 -0.79
C GLU A 106 5.76 -7.43 -1.12
N THR A 107 6.28 -6.75 -2.15
CA THR A 107 5.76 -5.45 -2.59
C THR A 107 4.48 -5.55 -3.42
N ILE A 108 4.16 -6.73 -3.95
CA ILE A 108 2.97 -6.95 -4.76
C ILE A 108 1.78 -7.26 -3.85
N GLY A 109 0.73 -6.43 -3.96
CA GLY A 109 -0.52 -6.60 -3.23
C GLY A 109 -1.32 -7.82 -3.69
N ASN A 110 -2.35 -8.20 -2.93
CA ASN A 110 -3.26 -9.26 -3.35
C ASN A 110 -4.03 -8.88 -4.64
N LEU A 111 -4.62 -9.86 -5.34
CA LEU A 111 -5.43 -9.59 -6.52
C LEU A 111 -6.66 -8.74 -6.17
N VAL A 112 -6.92 -7.73 -6.99
CA VAL A 112 -8.13 -6.89 -6.87
C VAL A 112 -9.29 -7.60 -7.57
N HIS A 113 -10.39 -7.81 -6.86
CA HIS A 113 -11.60 -8.42 -7.40
C HIS A 113 -12.30 -7.48 -8.41
N ASP A 114 -12.95 -8.02 -9.44
CA ASP A 114 -13.54 -7.24 -10.53
C ASP A 114 -14.63 -6.26 -10.06
N SER A 115 -15.36 -6.60 -9.00
CA SER A 115 -16.36 -5.71 -8.41
C SER A 115 -15.80 -4.48 -7.70
N VAL A 116 -14.48 -4.40 -7.48
CA VAL A 116 -13.85 -3.27 -6.78
C VAL A 116 -13.73 -2.07 -7.74
N PRO A 117 -14.39 -0.93 -7.45
CA PRO A 117 -14.26 0.27 -8.27
C PRO A 117 -12.81 0.75 -8.31
N ILE A 118 -12.30 1.03 -9.50
CA ILE A 118 -10.96 1.59 -9.69
C ILE A 118 -11.08 3.11 -9.55
N SER A 119 -10.39 3.69 -8.57
CA SER A 119 -10.27 5.14 -8.45
C SER A 119 -8.95 5.47 -7.75
N ASN A 120 -8.29 6.51 -8.25
CA ASN A 120 -7.11 7.10 -7.64
C ASN A 120 -7.41 8.53 -7.15
N ASP A 121 -8.69 8.85 -6.95
CA ASP A 121 -9.17 10.24 -6.80
C ASP A 121 -9.22 10.69 -5.34
N ASP A 122 -8.29 10.22 -4.51
CA ASP A 122 -8.11 10.76 -3.17
C ASP A 122 -7.32 12.08 -3.29
N VAL A 123 -7.92 13.16 -2.80
CA VAL A 123 -7.23 14.45 -2.76
C VAL A 123 -6.42 14.49 -1.48
N GLU A 124 -5.09 14.47 -1.62
CA GLU A 124 -4.15 14.46 -0.51
C GLU A 124 -3.52 15.85 -0.30
N GLN A 125 -3.33 16.20 0.97
CA GLN A 125 -2.52 17.35 1.38
C GLN A 125 -1.12 16.87 1.71
N PHE A 126 -0.09 17.50 1.14
CA PHE A 126 1.31 17.24 1.48
C PHE A 126 1.99 18.52 1.95
N CYS A 127 2.76 18.42 3.03
CA CYS A 127 3.55 19.53 3.54
C CYS A 127 4.95 19.07 3.92
N ILE A 128 5.95 19.87 3.55
CA ILE A 128 7.34 19.72 3.98
C ILE A 128 7.62 20.89 4.91
N THR A 129 8.06 20.59 6.13
CA THR A 129 8.31 21.61 7.15
C THR A 129 9.72 21.50 7.71
N THR A 130 10.20 22.61 8.28
CA THR A 130 11.46 22.61 8.98
C THR A 130 11.35 21.73 10.23
N PRO A 131 12.45 21.10 10.67
CA PRO A 131 12.45 20.35 11.92
C PRO A 131 12.50 21.26 13.16
N ASN A 132 12.54 22.58 12.97
CA ASN A 132 12.77 23.53 14.05
C ASN A 132 11.45 23.88 14.73
N ASP A 133 11.53 24.10 16.04
CA ASP A 133 10.44 24.58 16.88
C ASP A 133 9.15 23.75 16.71
N ASN A 134 8.01 24.43 16.56
CA ASN A 134 6.68 23.83 16.41
C ASN A 134 6.15 23.90 14.97
N ASP A 135 6.96 24.25 13.98
CA ASP A 135 6.51 24.45 12.58
C ASP A 135 5.69 23.27 12.05
N SER A 136 6.17 22.05 12.29
CA SER A 136 5.48 20.83 11.87
C SER A 136 4.14 20.61 12.59
N TRP A 137 4.04 21.02 13.85
CA TRP A 137 2.80 20.93 14.64
C TRP A 137 1.78 21.97 14.19
N ASP A 138 2.22 23.21 13.96
CA ASP A 138 1.36 24.28 13.47
C ASP A 138 0.82 23.96 12.06
N LYS A 139 1.66 23.35 11.21
CA LYS A 139 1.22 22.88 9.89
C LYS A 139 0.28 21.68 9.94
N HIS A 140 0.47 20.78 10.90
CA HIS A 140 -0.50 19.71 11.14
C HIS A 140 -1.89 20.28 11.48
N GLU A 141 -1.96 21.24 12.39
CA GLU A 141 -3.22 21.90 12.76
C GLU A 141 -3.81 22.72 11.60
N GLU A 142 -2.98 23.35 10.77
CA GLU A 142 -3.45 24.04 9.56
C GLU A 142 -4.08 23.06 8.55
N MET A 143 -3.43 21.92 8.30
CA MET A 143 -3.93 20.88 7.39
C MET A 143 -5.25 20.29 7.87
N LEU A 144 -5.39 20.12 9.19
CA LEU A 144 -6.66 19.69 9.79
C LEU A 144 -7.76 20.71 9.54
N LYS A 145 -7.52 22.00 9.84
CA LYS A 145 -8.51 23.06 9.64
C LYS A 145 -8.97 23.18 8.18
N LYS A 146 -8.08 22.92 7.22
CA LYS A 146 -8.45 22.86 5.79
C LYS A 146 -9.42 21.71 5.50
N ALA A 147 -9.20 20.54 6.09
CA ALA A 147 -10.11 19.41 5.97
C ALA A 147 -11.45 19.68 6.66
N GLU A 148 -11.44 20.26 7.87
CA GLU A 148 -12.66 20.71 8.57
C GLU A 148 -13.47 21.68 7.71
N HIS A 149 -12.85 22.75 7.22
CA HIS A 149 -13.51 23.74 6.38
C HIS A 149 -14.06 23.12 5.09
N PHE A 150 -13.35 22.16 4.49
CA PHE A 150 -13.85 21.43 3.33
C PHE A 150 -15.15 20.67 3.62
N TYR A 151 -15.20 19.91 4.72
CA TYR A 151 -16.40 19.15 5.10
C TYR A 151 -17.54 20.04 5.64
N GLU A 152 -17.21 21.17 6.25
CA GLU A 152 -18.18 22.21 6.63
C GLU A 152 -18.83 22.83 5.39
N ALA A 153 -18.06 23.14 4.35
CA ALA A 153 -18.58 23.66 3.09
C ALA A 153 -19.51 22.65 2.39
N LEU A 154 -19.25 21.35 2.55
CA LEU A 154 -20.14 20.28 2.09
C LEU A 154 -21.34 20.05 3.01
N ASN A 155 -21.41 20.73 4.16
CA ASN A 155 -22.46 20.55 5.17
C ASN A 155 -22.61 19.08 5.61
N ILE A 156 -21.49 18.37 5.74
CA ILE A 156 -21.46 16.98 6.20
C ILE A 156 -21.13 17.00 7.70
N PRO A 157 -21.94 16.39 8.57
CA PRO A 157 -21.64 16.30 10.00
C PRO A 157 -20.46 15.34 10.23
N TYR A 158 -19.51 15.76 11.08
CA TYR A 158 -18.32 14.97 11.38
C TYR A 158 -17.89 15.12 12.85
N GLN A 159 -16.97 14.24 13.26
CA GLN A 159 -16.24 14.36 14.52
C GLN A 159 -14.75 14.12 14.30
N ILE A 160 -13.93 14.87 15.03
CA ILE A 160 -12.49 14.71 15.07
C ILE A 160 -12.13 13.70 16.16
N VAL A 161 -11.41 12.65 15.76
CA VAL A 161 -10.98 11.60 16.69
C VAL A 161 -9.48 11.44 16.65
N SER A 162 -8.87 11.43 17.82
CA SER A 162 -7.46 11.10 18.02
C SER A 162 -7.27 9.58 18.05
N ILE A 163 -6.43 9.05 17.17
CA ILE A 163 -6.17 7.60 17.09
C ILE A 163 -5.30 7.14 18.28
N VAL A 164 -5.67 6.01 18.88
CA VAL A 164 -4.89 5.37 19.96
C VAL A 164 -3.57 4.79 19.45
N SER A 165 -2.55 4.76 20.30
CA SER A 165 -1.16 4.41 19.92
C SER A 165 -1.02 3.05 19.21
N GLY A 166 -1.80 2.04 19.60
CA GLY A 166 -1.74 0.70 19.00
C GLY A 166 -2.31 0.59 17.58
N ALA A 167 -3.06 1.59 17.13
CA ALA A 167 -3.63 1.65 15.78
C ALA A 167 -2.91 2.65 14.86
N LEU A 168 -1.85 3.32 15.36
CA LEU A 168 -1.04 4.22 14.56
C LEU A 168 -0.11 3.41 13.63
N ASN A 169 -0.14 3.74 12.35
CA ASN A 169 0.84 3.19 11.41
C ASN A 169 2.24 3.76 11.69
N SER A 170 3.28 3.13 11.12
CA SER A 170 4.67 3.52 11.37
C SER A 170 5.04 4.93 10.88
N ALA A 171 4.25 5.50 9.97
CA ALA A 171 4.50 6.78 9.31
C ALA A 171 3.41 7.85 9.57
N ALA A 172 2.63 7.72 10.65
CA ALA A 172 1.55 8.66 10.95
C ALA A 172 2.11 10.07 11.20
N ALA A 173 1.42 11.12 10.76
CA ALA A 173 1.90 12.51 10.89
C ALA A 173 1.95 13.02 12.34
N LYS A 174 1.48 12.24 13.32
CA LYS A 174 1.62 12.50 14.76
C LYS A 174 2.52 11.47 15.44
N LYS A 175 3.57 11.08 14.73
CA LYS A 175 4.72 10.34 15.24
C LYS A 175 5.96 11.19 14.96
N TYR A 176 7.10 10.82 15.55
CA TYR A 176 8.38 11.51 15.40
C TYR A 176 8.77 11.73 13.92
N HIS A 177 8.29 12.85 13.38
CA HIS A 177 8.98 13.84 12.56
C HIS A 177 9.69 13.35 11.29
N ASP A 178 10.91 12.83 11.42
CA ASP A 178 11.83 12.64 10.29
C ASP A 178 11.87 11.20 9.74
N TYR A 179 10.98 10.32 10.21
CA TYR A 179 10.98 8.89 9.84
C TYR A 179 10.99 8.66 8.33
N GLN A 180 10.10 9.33 7.60
CA GLN A 180 10.02 9.24 6.14
C GLN A 180 11.20 9.95 5.46
N ALA A 181 11.57 11.14 5.95
CA ALA A 181 12.64 11.95 5.39
C ALA A 181 14.03 11.28 5.51
N ARG A 182 14.28 10.54 6.60
CA ARG A 182 15.49 9.73 6.79
C ARG A 182 15.58 8.61 5.76
N LYS A 183 14.49 7.87 5.57
CA LYS A 183 14.45 6.78 4.57
C LYS A 183 14.68 7.28 3.14
N LEU A 184 14.22 8.50 2.83
CA LEU A 184 14.33 9.12 1.52
C LEU A 184 15.55 10.05 1.37
N GLU A 185 16.39 10.17 2.41
CA GLU A 185 17.53 11.08 2.45
C GLU A 185 17.21 12.55 2.13
N ILE A 186 16.04 13.04 2.55
CA ILE A 186 15.60 14.44 2.36
C ILE A 186 16.08 15.29 3.54
N ARG A 187 17.19 16.00 3.32
CA ARG A 187 17.91 16.71 4.38
C ARG A 187 17.47 18.17 4.52
N TYR A 188 17.55 18.69 5.75
CA TYR A 188 17.43 20.12 6.04
C TYR A 188 18.84 20.72 6.07
N GLY A 189 19.16 21.57 5.09
CA GLY A 189 20.51 22.11 4.91
C GLY A 189 20.78 23.36 5.76
N GLN A 190 21.83 23.34 6.58
CA GLN A 190 22.43 24.56 7.13
C GLN A 190 23.49 25.11 6.17
N THR A 191 23.33 26.36 5.72
CA THR A 191 24.32 27.06 4.90
C THR A 191 25.51 27.49 5.77
N LYS A 192 26.69 26.92 5.49
CA LYS A 192 28.03 27.39 5.85
C LYS A 192 28.22 27.81 7.32
N LYS A 193 28.48 26.83 8.19
CA LYS A 193 29.40 26.86 9.37
C LYS A 193 28.84 25.94 10.47
N SER A 194 29.16 24.66 10.41
CA SER A 194 29.47 23.90 11.62
C SER A 194 29.96 22.51 11.25
N SER A 195 31.05 22.10 11.90
CA SER A 195 31.56 20.73 11.91
C SER A 195 30.48 19.75 12.37
N GLU A 196 30.39 18.59 11.72
CA GLU A 196 29.85 17.31 12.23
C GLU A 196 28.54 17.33 13.06
N LEU A 197 27.70 18.37 12.94
CA LEU A 197 26.37 18.36 13.54
C LEU A 197 25.53 17.31 12.82
N LEU A 198 24.95 16.41 13.62
CA LEU A 198 24.03 15.34 13.21
C LEU A 198 23.18 15.78 12.01
N LYS A 199 23.15 14.95 10.95
CA LYS A 199 22.30 15.18 9.78
C LYS A 199 20.87 15.51 10.24
N GLN A 200 20.43 16.72 9.95
CA GLN A 200 19.05 17.15 10.16
C GLN A 200 18.22 16.83 8.91
N TYR A 201 16.98 16.42 9.15
CA TYR A 201 16.03 16.00 8.12
C TYR A 201 14.78 16.85 8.24
N VAL A 202 14.10 17.09 7.12
CA VAL A 202 12.81 17.80 7.12
C VAL A 202 11.72 16.94 7.77
N HIS A 203 10.62 17.56 8.19
CA HIS A 203 9.43 16.83 8.60
C HIS A 203 8.45 16.76 7.42
N LEU A 204 7.95 15.56 7.15
CA LEU A 204 6.98 15.29 6.08
C LEU A 204 5.62 15.02 6.72
N LEU A 205 4.61 15.76 6.28
CA LEU A 205 3.23 15.61 6.74
C LEU A 205 2.34 15.29 5.54
N ASN A 206 1.41 14.37 5.75
CA ASN A 206 0.36 14.04 4.80
C ASN A 206 -1.00 13.96 5.49
N SER A 207 -2.06 14.39 4.80
CA SER A 207 -3.43 14.24 5.27
C SER A 207 -4.39 14.19 4.09
N THR A 208 -5.26 13.19 4.04
CA THR A 208 -6.34 13.13 3.06
C THR A 208 -7.27 14.34 3.28
N LEU A 209 -7.46 15.16 2.25
CA LEU A 209 -8.45 16.24 2.24
C LEU A 209 -9.86 15.66 2.05
N THR A 210 -10.01 14.81 1.03
CA THR A 210 -11.25 14.10 0.76
C THR A 210 -10.96 12.82 0.00
N ALA A 211 -11.58 11.73 0.46
CA ALA A 211 -11.67 10.51 -0.33
C ALA A 211 -12.97 10.58 -1.11
N THR A 212 -12.88 10.89 -2.41
CA THR A 212 -14.03 11.27 -3.25
C THR A 212 -15.19 10.29 -3.17
N GLN A 213 -14.93 8.98 -3.29
CA GLN A 213 -15.96 7.95 -3.22
C GLN A 213 -16.69 7.93 -1.86
N ARG A 214 -15.95 7.98 -0.75
CA ARG A 214 -16.54 7.98 0.60
C ARG A 214 -17.30 9.27 0.87
N THR A 215 -16.76 10.40 0.41
CA THR A 215 -17.41 11.70 0.49
C THR A 215 -18.70 11.72 -0.34
N ILE A 216 -18.71 11.11 -1.53
CA ILE A 216 -19.92 10.92 -2.33
C ILE A 216 -20.97 10.12 -1.55
N CYS A 217 -20.61 8.99 -0.94
CA CYS A 217 -21.55 8.24 -0.08
C CYS A 217 -22.15 9.12 1.01
N CYS A 218 -21.31 9.88 1.72
CA CYS A 218 -21.78 10.81 2.75
C CYS A 218 -22.74 11.88 2.19
N ILE A 219 -22.44 12.45 1.01
CA ILE A 219 -23.29 13.44 0.35
C ILE A 219 -24.65 12.80 0.01
N LEU A 220 -24.65 11.63 -0.61
CA LEU A 220 -25.87 10.92 -1.03
C LEU A 220 -26.76 10.61 0.18
N GLU A 221 -26.18 10.04 1.23
CA GLU A 221 -26.91 9.66 2.45
C GLU A 221 -27.51 10.86 3.19
N ASN A 222 -26.76 11.98 3.29
CA ASN A 222 -27.21 13.16 4.03
C ASN A 222 -28.16 14.08 3.24
N ASN A 223 -28.23 13.93 1.91
CA ASN A 223 -29.02 14.81 1.04
C ASN A 223 -30.13 14.10 0.26
N GLN A 224 -30.42 12.84 0.56
CA GLN A 224 -31.51 12.08 -0.05
C GLN A 224 -32.90 12.64 0.27
N LYS A 225 -33.82 12.43 -0.66
CA LYS A 225 -35.27 12.71 -0.63
C LYS A 225 -36.01 11.46 -1.13
N GLU A 226 -37.34 11.49 -1.08
CA GLU A 226 -38.16 10.34 -1.49
C GLU A 226 -37.97 9.97 -2.97
N ASP A 227 -37.65 10.94 -3.81
CA ASP A 227 -37.57 10.84 -5.28
C ASP A 227 -36.17 11.08 -5.85
N GLY A 228 -35.15 11.27 -5.02
CA GLY A 228 -33.79 11.55 -5.48
C GLY A 228 -32.86 12.12 -4.41
N VAL A 229 -31.84 12.88 -4.83
CA VAL A 229 -30.84 13.51 -3.96
C VAL A 229 -30.69 14.99 -4.31
N VAL A 230 -30.70 15.85 -3.29
CA VAL A 230 -30.45 17.29 -3.45
C VAL A 230 -28.96 17.55 -3.68
N ILE A 231 -28.63 18.31 -4.72
CA ILE A 231 -27.25 18.73 -4.98
C ILE A 231 -26.91 19.93 -4.09
N LEU A 232 -25.84 19.77 -3.31
CA LEU A 232 -25.25 20.80 -2.45
C LEU A 232 -24.90 22.06 -3.24
N LYS A 233 -25.20 23.24 -2.67
CA LYS A 233 -24.97 24.53 -3.35
C LYS A 233 -23.54 24.69 -3.86
N VAL A 234 -22.56 24.24 -3.08
CA VAL A 234 -21.13 24.33 -3.43
C VAL A 234 -20.74 23.46 -4.63
N LEU A 235 -21.51 22.41 -4.94
CA LEU A 235 -21.23 21.49 -6.06
C LEU A 235 -21.95 21.89 -7.36
N ARG A 236 -23.01 22.69 -7.29
CA ARG A 236 -23.83 23.07 -8.46
C ARG A 236 -23.03 23.71 -9.60
N PRO A 237 -22.05 24.61 -9.36
CA PRO A 237 -21.24 25.18 -10.45
C PRO A 237 -20.49 24.11 -11.26
N PHE A 238 -20.09 23.01 -10.60
CA PHE A 238 -19.37 21.90 -11.22
C PHE A 238 -20.31 20.86 -11.85
N MET A 239 -21.62 20.96 -11.60
CA MET A 239 -22.65 20.05 -12.10
C MET A 239 -23.59 20.71 -13.11
N GLY A 240 -23.11 21.75 -13.81
CA GLY A 240 -23.90 22.47 -14.81
C GLY A 240 -25.13 23.18 -14.25
N GLY A 241 -25.07 23.61 -12.98
CA GLY A 241 -26.17 24.30 -12.30
C GLY A 241 -27.30 23.40 -11.80
N LYS A 242 -27.21 22.08 -12.01
CA LYS A 242 -28.22 21.12 -11.52
C LYS A 242 -28.38 21.25 -10.00
N THR A 243 -29.62 21.20 -9.53
CA THR A 243 -29.97 21.33 -8.09
C THR A 243 -30.47 20.03 -7.47
N PHE A 244 -30.84 19.05 -8.29
CA PHE A 244 -31.45 17.79 -7.86
C PHE A 244 -31.06 16.65 -8.81
N LEU A 245 -30.88 15.46 -8.26
CA LEU A 245 -30.62 14.20 -8.99
C LEU A 245 -31.79 13.24 -8.75
N PRO A 246 -32.71 13.06 -9.71
CA PRO A 246 -33.83 12.14 -9.54
C PRO A 246 -33.36 10.68 -9.60
N PHE A 247 -34.03 9.80 -8.86
CA PHE A 247 -33.81 8.36 -9.00
C PHE A 247 -34.31 7.87 -10.35
N LYS A 248 -33.47 7.12 -11.08
CA LYS A 248 -33.88 6.47 -12.34
C LYS A 248 -34.86 5.31 -12.09
N ASN A 249 -34.68 4.59 -10.99
CA ASN A 249 -35.51 3.47 -10.55
C ASN A 249 -35.97 3.69 -9.11
N GLN A 250 -37.19 3.28 -8.75
CA GLN A 250 -37.64 3.36 -7.36
C GLN A 250 -36.91 2.31 -6.50
N PRO A 251 -36.40 2.69 -5.31
CA PRO A 251 -35.76 1.73 -4.41
C PRO A 251 -36.76 0.68 -3.93
N ASN A 252 -36.31 -0.56 -3.84
CA ASN A 252 -37.13 -1.69 -3.38
C ASN A 252 -37.51 -1.48 -1.90
N LYS A 253 -38.80 -1.60 -1.56
CA LYS A 253 -39.35 -1.24 -0.22
C LYS A 253 -38.85 -2.10 0.96
N GLU A 254 -37.96 -3.07 0.75
CA GLU A 254 -37.61 -4.09 1.74
C GLU A 254 -36.29 -3.90 2.51
N ALA A 255 -35.60 -2.77 2.38
CA ALA A 255 -34.47 -2.48 3.26
C ALA A 255 -34.97 -1.92 4.62
N LYS A 256 -35.24 -2.81 5.59
CA LYS A 256 -35.50 -2.45 6.98
C LYS A 256 -34.27 -1.76 7.61
N GLY A 257 -34.21 -0.44 7.51
CA GLY A 257 -33.34 0.43 8.29
C GLY A 257 -34.06 1.75 8.50
N ALA A 258 -34.56 2.01 9.70
CA ALA A 258 -35.27 3.25 10.00
C ALA A 258 -34.36 4.46 9.72
N LEU A 259 -34.86 5.44 8.96
CA LEU A 259 -34.28 6.77 8.85
C LEU A 259 -34.22 7.39 10.25
N LYS A 260 -33.10 7.25 10.94
CA LYS A 260 -32.85 8.01 12.16
C LYS A 260 -32.43 9.41 11.72
N HIS A 261 -33.34 10.37 11.82
CA HIS A 261 -32.96 11.78 11.93
C HIS A 261 -32.11 11.92 13.19
N VAL A 262 -30.79 11.86 13.07
CA VAL A 262 -29.91 12.20 14.18
C VAL A 262 -29.85 13.72 14.25
N GLN A 263 -30.67 14.31 15.13
CA GLN A 263 -30.47 15.69 15.55
C GLN A 263 -29.18 15.74 16.37
N PHE A 264 -28.13 16.34 15.81
CA PHE A 264 -26.95 16.69 16.58
C PHE A 264 -27.09 18.10 17.12
N ASN A 265 -27.14 18.23 18.45
CA ASN A 265 -26.88 19.50 19.12
C ASN A 265 -25.43 19.90 18.80
N ARG A 266 -25.21 21.18 18.47
CA ARG A 266 -23.87 21.79 18.41
C ARG A 266 -23.22 21.67 19.80
N ALA A 267 -22.58 20.54 20.08
CA ALA A 267 -21.76 20.39 21.26
C ALA A 267 -20.45 21.14 21.00
N GLY A 268 -20.23 22.19 21.79
CA GLY A 268 -19.08 23.06 21.69
C GLY A 268 -17.75 22.32 21.79
N HIS A 269 -16.73 23.00 21.30
CA HIS A 269 -15.32 22.63 21.37
C HIS A 269 -14.95 22.15 22.80
N VAL A 270 -14.67 20.86 22.96
CA VAL A 270 -14.14 20.31 24.22
C VAL A 270 -12.62 20.23 24.07
N PRO A 271 -11.84 21.07 24.76
CA PRO A 271 -10.40 21.05 24.63
C PRO A 271 -9.86 19.83 25.39
N PHE A 272 -9.49 18.77 24.65
CA PHE A 272 -8.80 17.62 25.23
C PHE A 272 -7.30 17.69 24.90
N ASN A 273 -6.52 18.13 25.89
CA ASN A 273 -5.07 18.04 25.87
C ASN A 273 -4.66 16.55 25.85
N ARG A 274 -4.27 16.02 24.68
CA ARG A 274 -3.14 15.07 24.46
C ARG A 274 -3.20 14.38 23.08
N VAL A 275 -2.18 14.66 22.28
CA VAL A 275 -1.40 13.79 21.37
C VAL A 275 -2.09 12.57 20.71
N GLY A 276 -2.71 12.75 19.53
CA GLY A 276 -2.80 11.71 18.49
C GLY A 276 -3.28 12.25 17.13
N HIS A 277 -2.94 11.53 16.05
CA HIS A 277 -3.28 11.84 14.66
C HIS A 277 -4.79 11.88 14.50
N ILE A 278 -5.30 12.79 13.66
CA ILE A 278 -6.72 13.11 13.60
C ILE A 278 -7.34 12.46 12.37
N LEU A 279 -8.35 11.61 12.61
CA LEU A 279 -9.27 11.16 11.58
C LEU A 279 -10.59 11.89 11.74
N ILE A 280 -11.12 12.38 10.63
CA ILE A 280 -12.53 12.78 10.53
C ILE A 280 -13.32 11.47 10.50
N LYS A 281 -13.90 11.10 11.64
CA LYS A 281 -14.76 9.91 11.75
C LYS A 281 -16.18 10.34 11.42
N PHE A 282 -16.73 9.82 10.33
CA PHE A 282 -18.17 9.94 10.07
C PHE A 282 -18.93 9.10 11.09
N ASN A 283 -20.02 9.64 11.62
CA ASN A 283 -20.70 9.12 12.81
C ASN A 283 -21.68 7.98 12.46
N TYR A 284 -21.23 6.90 11.83
CA TYR A 284 -22.11 5.77 11.47
C TYR A 284 -21.43 4.40 11.54
N GLU A 285 -22.16 3.39 12.02
CA GLU A 285 -21.85 1.97 11.84
C GLU A 285 -22.23 1.58 10.40
N PHE A 286 -21.24 1.12 9.63
CA PHE A 286 -21.45 0.61 8.28
C PHE A 286 -22.18 -0.73 8.33
N HIS A 287 -23.45 -0.76 7.97
CA HIS A 287 -24.14 -1.98 7.55
C HIS A 287 -24.30 -1.97 6.02
N TRP A 288 -23.26 -2.42 5.32
CA TRP A 288 -23.35 -2.74 3.90
C TRP A 288 -24.02 -4.11 3.76
N LYS A 289 -25.23 -4.16 3.19
CA LYS A 289 -25.71 -5.37 2.52
C LYS A 289 -25.41 -5.18 1.03
N GLU A 290 -24.60 -6.08 0.50
CA GLU A 290 -24.25 -6.19 -0.92
C GLU A 290 -25.52 -6.17 -1.77
N GLU A 291 -25.71 -5.14 -2.58
CA GLU A 291 -26.49 -5.12 -3.85
C GLU A 291 -26.73 -3.66 -4.28
N CYS A 292 -25.74 -3.04 -4.93
CA CYS A 292 -25.94 -1.92 -5.86
C CYS A 292 -24.69 -1.84 -6.75
N SER A 293 -24.77 -2.42 -7.94
CA SER A 293 -23.75 -2.27 -8.98
C SER A 293 -23.69 -0.82 -9.46
N LEU A 294 -22.47 -0.27 -9.51
CA LEU A 294 -22.15 1.07 -10.03
C LEU A 294 -21.95 1.07 -11.56
N GLU A 295 -22.56 0.13 -12.27
CA GLU A 295 -22.56 0.10 -13.73
C GLU A 295 -23.74 0.93 -14.24
N ASN A 296 -23.50 1.86 -15.17
CA ASN A 296 -24.47 2.72 -15.90
C ASN A 296 -24.67 4.16 -15.38
N TRP A 297 -23.57 4.87 -15.20
CA TRP A 297 -23.56 6.34 -15.24
C TRP A 297 -22.79 6.79 -16.48
N ASP A 298 -23.49 6.82 -17.63
CA ASP A 298 -23.14 7.67 -18.78
C ASP A 298 -23.52 9.13 -18.50
#